data_AF-A0A370JYJ7-F1
#
_entry.id   AF-A0A370JYJ7-F1
#
_cell.length_a   1.000
_cell.length_b   1.000
_cell.length_c   1.000
_cell.angle_alpha   90.00
_cell.angle_beta   90.00
_cell.angle_gamma   90.00
#
_symmetry.space_group_name_H-M   'P 1'
#
loop_
_entity.id
_entity.type
_entity.pdbx_description
1 polymer ?
#
loop_
_entity_poly.entity_id
_entity_poly.type
_entity_poly.pdbx_seq_one_letter_code
_entity_poly.pdbx_strand_id
1 'polypeptide(L)'
;MVYDVGASLPILSVPLAAGEHPVVVRLAQAVAAYYALRAQPLPGYGAWLQQEGVGSTAVYVSQRRGASGQVEATVEMRWRFAVRPDGLGSVRLETRGSEPIDVGSLEGPALAWLDREFRRVSVR
;
A
#
# COMPACT_ATOMS: atom_id res chain seq x y z
N MET A 1 2.51 -4.66 10.51
CA MET A 1 3.01 -6.00 10.12
C MET A 1 4.51 -5.90 9.88
N VAL A 2 5.22 -7.02 9.97
CA VAL A 2 6.66 -7.07 9.74
C VAL A 2 6.94 -8.14 8.69
N TYR A 3 7.82 -7.82 7.74
CA TYR A 3 8.16 -8.65 6.60
C TYR A 3 9.67 -8.83 6.52
N ASP A 4 10.07 -10.05 6.23
CA ASP A 4 11.37 -10.34 5.65
C ASP A 4 11.25 -10.18 4.14
N VAL A 5 11.85 -9.10 3.64
CA VAL A 5 11.71 -8.63 2.25
C VAL A 5 12.78 -9.24 1.34
N GLY A 6 13.69 -10.06 1.88
CA GLY A 6 14.74 -10.76 1.14
C GLY A 6 15.61 -9.80 0.32
N ALA A 7 16.74 -9.36 0.87
CA ALA A 7 17.69 -8.50 0.16
C ALA A 7 18.34 -9.17 -1.09
N SER A 8 18.00 -10.43 -1.39
CA SER A 8 18.79 -11.33 -2.25
C SER A 8 18.27 -11.57 -3.67
N LEU A 9 17.20 -10.92 -4.14
CA LEU A 9 16.86 -10.95 -5.57
C LEU A 9 17.57 -9.80 -6.29
N PRO A 10 18.01 -9.98 -7.56
CA PRO A 10 18.75 -8.94 -8.27
C PRO A 10 17.92 -7.67 -8.29
N ILE A 11 18.51 -6.58 -7.81
CA ILE A 11 17.95 -5.25 -7.91
C ILE A 11 17.80 -5.01 -9.42
N LEU A 12 16.58 -5.10 -9.95
CA LEU A 12 16.29 -4.41 -11.20
C LEU A 12 16.70 -2.97 -10.94
N SER A 13 17.67 -2.48 -11.72
CA SER A 13 18.36 -1.21 -11.56
C SER A 13 17.38 -0.02 -11.69
N VAL A 14 16.51 0.13 -10.72
CA VAL A 14 15.69 1.32 -10.52
C VAL A 14 16.58 2.28 -9.75
N PRO A 15 16.84 3.49 -10.27
CA PRO A 15 17.59 4.48 -9.51
C PRO A 15 16.84 4.75 -8.20
N LEU A 16 17.41 4.28 -7.09
CA LEU A 16 16.95 4.65 -5.75
C LEU A 16 17.10 6.16 -5.64
N ALA A 17 16.04 6.86 -5.22
CA ALA A 17 16.21 8.22 -4.73
C ALA A 17 17.28 8.17 -3.62
N ALA A 18 18.27 9.05 -3.70
CA ALA A 18 19.40 9.04 -2.76
C ALA A 18 18.87 9.13 -1.32
N GLY A 19 19.04 8.06 -0.54
CA GLY A 19 18.65 7.98 0.88
C GLY A 19 17.51 7.01 1.22
N GLU A 20 16.83 6.40 0.24
CA GLU A 20 15.79 5.41 0.54
C GLU A 20 16.35 3.99 0.76
N HIS A 21 15.97 3.36 1.87
CA HIS A 21 16.42 2.01 2.21
C HIS A 21 15.78 0.98 1.25
N PRO A 22 16.54 0.02 0.66
CA PRO A 22 16.02 -0.91 -0.35
C PRO A 22 14.78 -1.71 0.08
N VAL A 23 14.70 -2.06 1.38
CA VAL A 23 13.52 -2.71 1.99
C VAL A 23 12.25 -1.86 1.85
N VAL A 24 12.34 -0.54 2.11
CA VAL A 24 11.21 0.38 1.94
C VAL A 24 10.78 0.45 0.48
N VAL A 25 11.76 0.54 -0.43
CA VAL A 25 11.48 0.63 -1.87
C VAL A 25 10.75 -0.62 -2.36
N ARG A 26 11.19 -1.82 -1.97
CA ARG A 26 10.52 -3.06 -2.36
C ARG A 26 9.12 -3.20 -1.80
N LEU A 27 8.92 -2.81 -0.54
CA LEU A 27 7.58 -2.78 0.06
C LEU A 27 6.66 -1.81 -0.69
N ALA A 28 7.14 -0.60 -0.97
CA ALA A 28 6.38 0.39 -1.72
C ALA A 28 6.06 -0.07 -3.15
N GLN A 29 7.02 -0.71 -3.83
CA GLN A 29 6.82 -1.28 -5.18
C GLN A 29 5.79 -2.41 -5.17
N ALA A 30 5.82 -3.32 -4.20
CA ALA A 30 4.82 -4.38 -4.09
C ALA A 30 3.41 -3.82 -3.82
N VAL A 31 3.30 -2.79 -2.98
CA VAL A 31 2.03 -2.08 -2.77
C VAL A 31 1.58 -1.40 -4.06
N ALA A 32 2.46 -0.70 -4.78
CA ALA A 32 2.11 -0.08 -6.06
C ALA A 32 1.66 -1.11 -7.10
N ALA A 33 2.33 -2.26 -7.18
CA ALA A 33 1.94 -3.35 -8.05
C ALA A 33 0.56 -3.92 -7.70
N TYR A 34 0.23 -4.02 -6.40
CA TYR A 34 -1.11 -4.42 -5.98
C TYR A 34 -2.18 -3.48 -6.53
N TYR A 35 -2.01 -2.16 -6.35
CA TYR A 35 -2.99 -1.18 -6.84
C TYR A 35 -3.07 -1.12 -8.36
N ALA A 36 -1.96 -1.31 -9.06
CA ALA A 36 -1.94 -1.31 -10.52
C ALA A 36 -2.58 -2.57 -11.14
N LEU A 37 -2.47 -3.72 -10.48
CA LEU A 37 -2.78 -5.02 -11.11
C LEU A 37 -3.96 -5.76 -10.49
N ARG A 38 -4.31 -5.50 -9.23
CA ARG A 38 -5.25 -6.34 -8.47
C ARG A 38 -6.29 -5.59 -7.66
N ALA A 39 -5.98 -4.40 -7.15
CA ALA A 39 -6.89 -3.70 -6.26
C ALA A 39 -8.22 -3.42 -6.96
N GLN A 40 -9.30 -3.91 -6.37
CA GLN A 40 -10.65 -3.61 -6.81
C GLN A 40 -11.21 -2.51 -5.92
N PRO A 41 -11.80 -1.44 -6.48
CA PRO A 41 -12.52 -0.47 -5.68
C PRO A 41 -13.83 -1.07 -5.14
N LEU A 42 -14.38 -0.45 -4.09
CA LEU A 42 -15.71 -0.82 -3.60
C LEU A 42 -16.78 -0.57 -4.68
N PRO A 43 -17.93 -1.26 -4.63
CA PRO A 43 -19.03 -0.98 -5.54
C PRO A 43 -19.41 0.51 -5.58
N GLY A 44 -19.48 1.08 -6.79
CA GLY A 44 -19.77 2.50 -7.02
C GLY A 44 -18.55 3.43 -6.89
N TYR A 45 -17.41 2.95 -6.41
CA TYR A 45 -16.18 3.72 -6.36
C TYR A 45 -15.35 3.52 -7.65
N GLY A 46 -14.63 4.56 -8.06
CA GLY A 46 -13.75 4.54 -9.22
C GLY A 46 -12.40 3.86 -8.96
N ALA A 47 -11.55 3.79 -9.99
CA ALA A 47 -10.21 3.22 -9.87
C ALA A 47 -9.38 3.88 -8.75
N TRP A 48 -8.45 3.11 -8.18
CA TRP A 48 -7.49 3.62 -7.22
C TRP A 48 -6.47 4.52 -7.90
N LEU A 49 -6.30 5.72 -7.34
CA LEU A 49 -5.31 6.69 -7.81
C LEU A 49 -4.29 6.93 -6.70
N GLN A 50 -3.01 6.94 -7.06
CA GLN A 50 -1.96 7.32 -6.13
C GLN A 50 -2.02 8.83 -5.90
N GLN A 51 -1.99 9.23 -4.64
CA GLN A 51 -1.79 10.62 -4.22
C GLN A 51 -0.38 10.82 -3.69
N GLU A 52 0.03 12.08 -3.63
CA GLU A 52 1.31 12.45 -3.05
C GLU A 52 1.39 11.99 -1.59
N GLY A 53 2.42 11.19 -1.29
CA GLY A 53 2.77 10.78 0.06
C GLY A 53 3.94 11.62 0.58
N VAL A 54 4.11 11.63 1.90
CA VAL A 54 5.27 12.28 2.54
C VAL A 54 6.20 11.22 3.13
N GLY A 55 7.48 11.32 2.79
CA GLY A 55 8.51 10.35 3.19
C GLY A 55 8.16 8.93 2.73
N SER A 56 8.37 7.95 3.61
CA SER A 56 8.09 6.53 3.34
C SER A 56 6.59 6.18 3.40
N THR A 57 5.72 7.04 2.87
CA THR A 57 4.27 6.87 2.87
C THR A 57 3.75 6.77 1.44
N ALA A 58 2.90 5.79 1.16
CA ALA A 58 2.12 5.74 -0.08
C ALA A 58 0.63 5.91 0.24
N VAL A 59 -0.07 6.75 -0.52
CA VAL A 59 -1.49 7.02 -0.33
C VAL A 59 -2.23 6.68 -1.60
N TYR A 60 -3.24 5.83 -1.49
CA TYR A 60 -4.13 5.48 -2.60
C TYR A 60 -5.53 5.91 -2.26
N VAL A 61 -6.18 6.62 -3.18
CA VAL A 61 -7.54 7.13 -3.01
C VAL A 61 -8.43 6.59 -4.12
N SER A 62 -9.61 6.14 -3.72
CA SER A 62 -10.70 5.79 -4.61
C SER A 62 -11.91 6.67 -4.26
N GLN A 63 -12.63 7.13 -5.28
CA GLN A 63 -13.71 8.11 -5.12
C GLN A 63 -14.99 7.58 -5.76
N ARG A 64 -16.11 7.73 -5.06
CA ARG A 64 -17.45 7.61 -5.66
C ARG A 64 -17.86 8.99 -6.17
N ARG A 65 -18.21 9.07 -7.44
CA ARG A 65 -18.67 10.29 -8.09
C ARG A 65 -20.14 10.16 -8.48
N GLY A 66 -20.90 11.22 -8.25
CA GLY A 66 -22.30 11.29 -8.66
C GLY A 66 -22.46 11.51 -10.17
N ALA A 67 -23.71 11.52 -10.64
CA ALA A 67 -24.04 11.67 -12.06
C ALA A 67 -23.49 12.97 -12.70
N SER A 68 -23.37 14.05 -11.93
CA SER A 68 -22.77 15.33 -12.37
C SER A 68 -21.25 15.40 -12.18
N GLY A 69 -20.59 14.32 -11.77
CA GLY A 69 -19.13 14.20 -11.69
C GLY A 69 -18.49 14.70 -10.39
N GLN A 70 -19.26 15.30 -9.47
CA GLN A 70 -18.81 15.67 -8.12
C GLN A 70 -18.42 14.43 -7.31
N VAL A 71 -17.42 14.58 -6.44
CA VAL A 71 -17.06 13.55 -5.48
C VAL A 71 -18.08 13.55 -4.35
N GLU A 72 -18.73 12.41 -4.14
CA GLU A 72 -19.73 12.22 -3.08
C GLU A 72 -19.17 11.46 -1.89
N ALA A 73 -18.21 10.56 -2.13
CA ALA A 73 -17.50 9.85 -1.08
C ALA A 73 -16.08 9.49 -1.51
N THR A 74 -15.20 9.31 -0.52
CA THR A 74 -13.79 8.96 -0.72
C THR A 74 -13.39 7.85 0.23
N VAL A 75 -12.57 6.94 -0.28
CA VAL A 75 -11.81 5.98 0.52
C VAL A 75 -10.33 6.22 0.27
N GLU A 76 -9.57 6.33 1.36
CA GLU A 76 -8.13 6.46 1.37
C GLU A 76 -7.52 5.23 2.04
N MET A 77 -6.49 4.66 1.43
CA MET A 77 -5.62 3.64 2.01
C MET A 77 -4.20 4.21 2.12
N ARG A 78 -3.76 4.43 3.35
CA ARG A 78 -2.46 5.00 3.66
C ARG A 78 -1.51 3.92 4.17
N TRP A 79 -0.43 3.74 3.43
CA TRP A 79 0.65 2.81 3.75
C TRP A 79 1.83 3.57 4.31
N ARG A 80 2.37 3.11 5.43
CA ARG A 80 3.63 3.60 5.98
C ARG A 80 4.64 2.46 6.01
N PHE A 81 5.82 2.75 5.50
CA PHE A 81 6.94 1.82 5.42
C PHE A 81 8.06 2.28 6.34
N ALA A 82 8.67 1.33 7.04
CA ALA A 82 9.86 1.58 7.83
C ALA A 82 10.79 0.37 7.80
N VAL A 83 12.02 0.57 8.24
CA VAL A 83 13.00 -0.51 8.45
C VAL A 83 13.29 -0.57 9.92
N ARG A 84 13.21 -1.78 10.47
CA ARG A 84 13.57 -2.05 11.86
C ARG A 84 15.09 -2.17 12.01
N PRO A 85 15.63 -2.02 13.24
CA PRO A 85 17.07 -2.20 13.49
C PRO A 85 17.62 -3.58 13.09
N ASP A 86 16.77 -4.61 13.06
CA ASP A 86 17.10 -5.97 12.63
C ASP A 86 17.06 -6.16 11.09
N GLY A 87 16.86 -5.08 10.34
CA GLY A 87 16.80 -5.09 8.88
C GLY A 87 15.45 -5.50 8.29
N LEU A 88 14.47 -5.86 9.12
CA LEU A 88 13.13 -6.24 8.64
C LEU A 88 12.29 -5.03 8.24
N GLY A 89 11.46 -5.22 7.22
CA GLY A 89 10.50 -4.21 6.79
C GLY A 89 9.29 -4.16 7.70
N SER A 90 8.86 -2.96 8.10
CA SER A 90 7.61 -2.73 8.81
C SER A 90 6.62 -2.02 7.90
N VAL A 91 5.39 -2.54 7.87
CA VAL A 91 4.27 -1.97 7.10
C VAL A 91 3.13 -1.65 8.06
N ARG A 92 2.59 -0.44 7.98
CA ARG A 92 1.32 -0.08 8.61
C ARG A 92 0.36 0.38 7.53
N LEU A 93 -0.84 -0.19 7.55
CA LEU A 93 -1.96 0.23 6.73
C LEU A 93 -2.99 0.94 7.61
N GLU A 94 -3.52 2.04 7.12
CA GLU A 94 -4.63 2.79 7.71
C GLU A 94 -5.64 3.09 6.60
N THR A 95 -6.87 2.61 6.74
CA THR A 95 -7.97 2.92 5.82
C THR A 95 -8.90 3.96 6.42
N ARG A 96 -9.28 4.96 5.63
CA ARG A 96 -10.22 6.02 6.02
C ARG A 96 -11.30 6.15 4.95
N GLY A 97 -12.55 6.13 5.36
CA GLY A 97 -13.70 6.47 4.52
C GLY A 97 -14.28 7.82 4.95
N SER A 98 -14.82 8.58 4.00
CA SER A 98 -15.71 9.72 4.32
C SER A 98 -17.10 9.26 4.78
N GLU A 99 -17.39 7.97 4.64
CA GLU A 99 -18.61 7.28 5.07
C GLU A 99 -18.23 5.91 5.70
N PRO A 100 -19.16 5.23 6.38
CA PRO A 100 -18.94 3.87 6.85
C PRO A 100 -18.61 2.92 5.69
N ILE A 101 -17.51 2.17 5.81
CA ILE A 101 -17.03 1.23 4.80
C ILE A 101 -16.64 -0.11 5.42
N ASP A 102 -16.73 -1.19 4.65
CA ASP A 102 -16.17 -2.47 5.03
C ASP A 102 -14.65 -2.45 4.84
N VAL A 103 -13.94 -2.07 5.90
CA VAL A 103 -12.47 -2.02 5.92
C VAL A 103 -11.86 -3.40 5.66
N GLY A 104 -12.49 -4.49 6.13
CA GLY A 104 -11.98 -5.85 5.95
C GLY A 104 -11.92 -6.27 4.48
N SER A 105 -12.93 -5.88 3.70
CA SER A 105 -12.98 -6.13 2.24
C SER A 105 -11.88 -5.42 1.45
N LEU A 106 -11.33 -4.32 2.00
CA LEU A 106 -10.28 -3.53 1.37
C LEU A 106 -8.89 -3.95 1.85
N GLU A 107 -8.69 -3.98 3.16
CA GLU A 107 -7.39 -4.28 3.75
C GLU A 107 -7.03 -5.76 3.57
N GLY A 108 -7.99 -6.68 3.71
CA GLY A 108 -7.74 -8.12 3.64
C GLY A 108 -7.00 -8.55 2.36
N PRO A 109 -7.52 -8.24 1.15
CA PRO A 109 -6.85 -8.57 -0.11
C PRO A 109 -5.49 -7.88 -0.28
N ALA A 110 -5.34 -6.64 0.20
CA ALA A 110 -4.08 -5.89 0.10
C ALA A 110 -2.99 -6.48 1.00
N LEU A 111 -3.35 -6.91 2.21
CA LEU A 111 -2.43 -7.58 3.13
C LEU A 111 -2.10 -8.99 2.65
N ALA A 112 -3.07 -9.72 2.12
CA ALA A 112 -2.85 -11.04 1.53
C ALA A 112 -1.89 -10.98 0.32
N TRP A 113 -1.93 -9.89 -0.45
CA TRP A 113 -0.96 -9.64 -1.51
C TRP A 113 0.46 -9.54 -0.94
N LEU A 114 0.68 -8.72 0.10
CA LEU A 114 2.01 -8.60 0.72
C LEU A 114 2.49 -9.90 1.36
N ASP A 115 1.58 -10.65 1.99
CA ASP A 115 1.88 -11.97 2.57
C ASP A 115 2.25 -13.01 1.50
N ARG A 116 1.88 -12.79 0.23
CA ARG A 116 2.32 -13.60 -0.91
C ARG A 116 3.67 -13.16 -1.48
N GLU A 117 3.92 -11.85 -1.52
CA GLU A 117 5.17 -11.30 -2.06
C GLU A 117 6.34 -11.46 -1.07
N PHE A 118 6.07 -11.41 0.24
CA PHE A 118 7.08 -11.41 1.27
C PHE A 118 6.74 -12.36 2.42
N ARG A 119 7.78 -12.88 3.08
CA ARG A 119 7.59 -13.71 4.27
C ARG A 119 7.21 -12.81 5.45
N ARG A 120 5.96 -12.89 5.89
CA ARG A 120 5.51 -12.25 7.13
C ARG A 120 6.23 -12.87 8.34
N VAL A 121 6.77 -12.03 9.21
CA VAL A 121 7.45 -12.44 10.43
C VAL A 121 6.53 -12.15 11.62
N SER A 122 6.27 -13.17 12.42
CA SER A 122 5.56 -13.00 13.69
C SER A 122 6.44 -12.23 14.66
N VAL A 123 5.97 -11.06 15.09
CA VAL A 123 6.54 -10.33 16.23
C VAL A 123 6.03 -11.01 17.49
N ARG A 124 6.93 -11.65 18.24
CA ARG A 124 6.70 -12.02 19.65
C ARG A 124 6.96 -10.83 20.54
#